data_AF-A0A9E9DBL7-F1
#
_entry.id   AF-A0A9E9DBL7-F1
#
_cell.length_a   1.000
_cell.length_b   1.000
_cell.length_c   1.000
_cell.angle_alpha   90.00
_cell.angle_beta   90.00
_cell.angle_gamma   90.00
#
_symmetry.space_group_name_H-M   'P 1'
#
loop_
_entity.id
_entity.type
_entity.pdbx_description
1 polymer ?
#
loop_
_entity_poly.entity_id
_entity_poly.type
_entity_poly.pdbx_seq_one_letter_code
_entity_poly.pdbx_strand_id
1 'polypeptide(L)'
;MSTHRGVWDCHTHIYGPWKAFPLPEGAAYLPALAPMDDLLAMHDRIGVSHGVLVQAACYGRDHSALLDGIAMTGGRYRGVALVDDATTDAELHRLDQGGVRGVRFNFMGHLPGERNFARLRETAVRVKALNWHVLVHGRLDQIVPVLDAWSDLDIPIVVDHMGRQDATLPIDEVAMKALERHLENPMRWVKLSGVDRLMQGAAPPWDAALPLARRLLEAAPDRAIWGSDWPHPNIAGDVPDDAALLAFVRLVCADEATAQAVLCDNPMKLYA
;
A
#
# COMPACT_ATOMS: atom_id res chain seq x y z
N MET A 1 28.06 6.47 2.62
CA MET A 1 26.88 7.04 1.95
C MET A 1 25.76 7.02 2.96
N SER A 2 25.28 8.19 3.40
CA SER A 2 24.24 8.30 4.44
C SER A 2 22.92 7.78 3.85
N THR A 3 22.48 6.60 4.30
CA THR A 3 21.08 6.20 4.13
C THR A 3 20.28 7.10 5.04
N HIS A 4 19.68 8.14 4.48
CA HIS A 4 18.89 9.10 5.25
C HIS A 4 17.71 8.36 5.90
N ARG A 5 17.80 8.11 7.21
CA ARG A 5 16.66 7.68 8.03
C ARG A 5 15.58 8.76 7.92
N GLY A 6 14.39 8.40 7.45
CA GLY A 6 13.32 9.35 7.19
C GLY A 6 11.96 8.68 7.20
N VAL A 7 10.90 9.47 7.33
CA VAL A 7 9.53 8.97 7.33
C VAL A 7 9.16 8.50 5.92
N TRP A 8 8.61 7.30 5.84
CA TRP A 8 8.09 6.68 4.63
C TRP A 8 6.58 6.80 4.56
N ASP A 9 6.08 7.18 3.39
CA ASP A 9 4.70 6.90 2.99
C ASP A 9 4.66 5.68 2.05
N CYS A 10 4.25 4.52 2.56
CA CYS A 10 4.27 3.28 1.81
C CYS A 10 3.03 3.04 0.93
N HIS A 11 2.13 4.03 0.75
CA HIS A 11 0.99 3.88 -0.15
C HIS A 11 0.57 5.23 -0.72
N THR A 12 0.93 5.48 -1.97
CA THR A 12 0.47 6.67 -2.73
C THR A 12 0.21 6.30 -4.19
N HIS A 13 -0.55 7.14 -4.88
CA HIS A 13 -0.78 7.06 -6.31
C HIS A 13 -0.45 8.42 -6.94
N ILE A 14 -0.13 8.46 -8.23
CA ILE A 14 0.00 9.71 -8.97
C ILE A 14 -0.84 9.66 -10.24
N TYR A 15 -1.39 10.81 -10.60
CA TYR A 15 -2.27 11.01 -11.75
C TYR A 15 -1.76 12.17 -12.60
N GLY A 16 -1.12 11.82 -13.72
CA GLY A 16 -0.65 12.76 -14.71
C GLY A 16 0.80 13.17 -14.44
N PRO A 17 1.28 14.27 -15.04
CA PRO A 17 0.53 15.21 -15.87
C PRO A 17 0.05 14.64 -17.20
N TRP A 18 -1.19 14.94 -17.60
CA TRP A 18 -1.88 14.31 -18.76
C TRP A 18 -1.19 14.48 -20.10
N LYS A 19 -0.37 15.53 -20.26
CA LYS A 19 0.41 15.74 -21.49
C LYS A 19 1.54 14.72 -21.64
N ALA A 20 2.18 14.32 -20.55
CA ALA A 20 3.26 13.35 -20.54
C ALA A 20 2.72 11.92 -20.36
N PHE A 21 1.71 11.77 -19.50
CA PHE A 21 1.10 10.50 -19.14
C PHE A 21 -0.41 10.60 -19.38
N PRO A 22 -0.87 10.53 -20.64
CA PRO A 22 -2.29 10.51 -20.94
C PRO A 22 -2.93 9.22 -20.41
N LEU A 23 -4.20 9.31 -20.02
CA LEU A 23 -4.96 8.10 -19.68
C LEU A 23 -5.18 7.24 -20.93
N PRO A 24 -5.07 5.90 -20.83
CA PRO A 24 -5.43 5.02 -21.93
C PRO A 24 -6.94 5.10 -22.23
N GLU A 25 -7.34 4.80 -23.46
CA GLU A 25 -8.75 4.82 -23.91
C GLU A 25 -9.66 3.94 -23.04
N GLY A 26 -9.14 2.83 -22.51
CA GLY A 26 -9.84 1.92 -21.59
C GLY A 26 -9.55 2.15 -20.10
N ALA A 27 -9.20 3.37 -19.68
CA ALA A 27 -8.91 3.68 -18.28
C ALA A 27 -10.07 3.27 -17.35
N ALA A 28 -9.73 2.61 -16.25
CA ALA A 28 -10.72 2.12 -15.29
C ALA A 28 -11.59 3.23 -14.66
N TYR A 29 -11.04 4.44 -14.59
CA TYR A 29 -11.70 5.67 -14.14
C TYR A 29 -10.89 6.88 -14.63
N LEU A 30 -11.50 8.08 -14.55
CA LEU A 30 -10.89 9.36 -14.91
C LEU A 30 -10.66 10.18 -13.63
N PRO A 31 -9.48 10.13 -13.00
CA PRO A 31 -9.24 10.88 -11.77
C PRO A 31 -8.92 12.35 -12.05
N ALA A 32 -9.03 13.18 -11.01
CA ALA A 32 -8.47 14.52 -11.03
C ALA A 32 -6.94 14.48 -11.16
N LEU A 33 -6.36 15.56 -11.68
CA LEU A 33 -4.91 15.70 -11.81
C LEU A 33 -4.26 15.71 -10.41
N ALA A 34 -3.25 14.87 -10.21
CA ALA A 34 -2.51 14.70 -8.96
C ALA A 34 -1.08 14.21 -9.27
N PRO A 35 -0.24 15.05 -9.90
CA PRO A 35 1.07 14.67 -10.42
C PRO A 35 2.09 14.47 -9.29
N MET A 36 3.24 13.92 -9.63
CA MET A 36 4.33 13.67 -8.69
C MET A 36 4.79 14.93 -7.93
N ASP A 37 4.82 16.10 -8.59
CA ASP A 37 5.21 17.35 -7.94
C ASP A 37 4.28 17.75 -6.78
N ASP A 38 2.97 17.49 -6.94
CA ASP A 38 1.99 17.78 -5.88
C ASP A 38 2.14 16.82 -4.71
N LEU A 39 2.45 15.55 -4.99
CA LEU A 39 2.78 14.55 -3.96
C LEU A 39 4.03 14.97 -3.18
N LEU A 40 5.10 15.38 -3.88
CA LEU A 40 6.32 15.86 -3.25
C LEU A 40 6.07 17.09 -2.38
N ALA A 41 5.30 18.06 -2.87
CA ALA A 41 4.92 19.24 -2.09
C ALA A 41 4.06 18.88 -0.86
N MET A 42 3.19 17.88 -0.96
CA MET A 42 2.45 17.34 0.19
C MET A 42 3.40 16.72 1.21
N HIS A 43 4.28 15.81 0.77
CA HIS A 43 5.23 15.12 1.63
C HIS A 43 6.20 16.08 2.33
N ASP A 44 6.71 17.09 1.63
CA ASP A 44 7.59 18.12 2.20
C ASP A 44 6.87 18.88 3.35
N ARG A 45 5.58 19.17 3.20
CA ARG A 45 4.78 19.85 4.25
C ARG A 45 4.60 19.02 5.51
N ILE A 46 4.49 17.69 5.38
CA ILE A 46 4.24 16.78 6.51
C ILE A 46 5.50 16.07 7.02
N GLY A 47 6.67 16.34 6.43
CA GLY A 47 7.96 15.79 6.84
C GLY A 47 8.21 14.34 6.36
N VAL A 48 7.51 13.89 5.32
CA VAL A 48 7.77 12.62 4.64
C VAL A 48 8.90 12.79 3.63
N SER A 49 9.87 11.88 3.62
CA SER A 49 11.05 11.98 2.75
C SER A 49 11.24 10.79 1.81
N HIS A 50 10.55 9.69 2.06
CA HIS A 50 10.54 8.48 1.24
C HIS A 50 9.11 8.06 0.95
N GLY A 51 8.90 7.32 -0.13
CA GLY A 51 7.56 6.87 -0.46
C GLY A 51 7.47 5.67 -1.38
N VAL A 52 6.25 5.16 -1.54
CA VAL A 52 5.95 4.05 -2.44
C VAL A 52 4.80 4.46 -3.35
N LEU A 53 5.09 4.53 -4.65
CA LEU A 53 4.11 4.75 -5.70
C LEU A 53 3.49 3.40 -6.05
N VAL A 54 2.22 3.23 -5.72
CA VAL A 54 1.42 2.07 -6.13
C VAL A 54 0.79 2.41 -7.46
N GLN A 55 0.97 1.53 -8.46
CA GLN A 55 0.44 1.72 -9.80
C GLN A 55 -1.08 1.93 -9.75
N ALA A 56 -1.51 3.06 -10.31
CA ALA A 56 -2.91 3.41 -10.38
C ALA A 56 -3.62 2.59 -11.45
N ALA A 57 -4.79 2.03 -11.09
CA ALA A 57 -5.56 1.20 -12.01
C ALA A 57 -6.04 1.94 -13.27
N CYS A 58 -6.13 3.27 -13.25
CA CYS A 58 -6.47 4.07 -14.44
C CYS A 58 -5.42 3.98 -15.56
N TYR A 59 -4.13 3.74 -15.22
CA TYR A 59 -3.05 3.53 -16.19
C TYR A 59 -2.88 2.06 -16.59
N GLY A 60 -3.47 1.13 -15.84
CA GLY A 60 -3.32 -0.30 -16.07
C GLY A 60 -1.84 -0.71 -16.08
N ARG A 61 -1.36 -1.19 -17.23
CA ARG A 61 0.00 -1.70 -17.43
C ARG A 61 0.99 -0.67 -17.99
N ASP A 62 0.54 0.56 -18.20
CA ASP A 62 1.46 1.64 -18.52
C ASP A 62 2.08 2.18 -17.21
N HIS A 63 3.27 1.71 -16.86
CA HIS A 63 4.01 2.18 -15.68
C HIS A 63 4.88 3.40 -15.96
N SER A 64 4.74 4.08 -17.11
CA SER A 64 5.60 5.23 -17.46
C SER A 64 5.56 6.34 -16.41
N ALA A 65 4.37 6.76 -15.96
CA ALA A 65 4.21 7.75 -14.90
C ALA A 65 4.87 7.31 -13.58
N LEU A 66 4.66 6.05 -13.19
CA LEU A 66 5.23 5.47 -11.98
C LEU A 66 6.76 5.47 -12.01
N LEU A 67 7.36 5.05 -13.13
CA LEU A 67 8.81 4.96 -13.28
C LEU A 67 9.46 6.34 -13.35
N ASP A 68 8.83 7.29 -14.03
CA ASP A 68 9.27 8.68 -14.08
C ASP A 68 9.25 9.32 -12.68
N GLY A 69 8.14 9.14 -11.95
CA GLY A 69 8.01 9.61 -10.57
C GLY A 69 9.07 9.03 -9.64
N ILE A 70 9.42 7.74 -9.77
CA ILE A 70 10.53 7.14 -9.01
C ILE A 70 11.86 7.81 -9.39
N ALA A 71 12.14 7.96 -10.69
CA ALA A 71 13.39 8.52 -11.19
C ALA A 71 13.62 9.96 -10.70
N MET A 72 12.58 10.79 -10.62
CA MET A 72 12.64 12.16 -10.10
C MET A 72 13.21 12.26 -8.67
N THR A 73 13.14 11.19 -7.90
CA THR A 73 13.45 11.22 -6.46
C THR A 73 14.84 10.72 -6.11
N GLY A 74 15.62 10.29 -7.12
CA GLY A 74 16.96 9.73 -6.91
C GLY A 74 16.95 8.44 -6.07
N GLY A 75 15.85 7.68 -6.13
CA GLY A 75 15.69 6.44 -5.39
C GLY A 75 15.21 6.59 -3.94
N ARG A 76 14.67 7.76 -3.54
CA ARG A 76 13.91 7.87 -2.27
C ARG A 76 12.54 7.21 -2.35
N TYR A 77 12.02 6.98 -3.56
CA TYR A 77 10.74 6.34 -3.79
C TYR A 77 10.93 4.96 -4.44
N ARG A 78 9.97 4.08 -4.22
CA ARG A 78 9.87 2.75 -4.82
C ARG A 78 8.50 2.54 -5.45
N GLY A 79 8.39 1.50 -6.26
CA GLY A 79 7.14 1.18 -6.97
C GLY A 79 6.48 -0.11 -6.52
N VAL A 80 5.16 -0.17 -6.64
CA VAL A 80 4.38 -1.42 -6.68
C VAL A 80 3.59 -1.47 -7.98
N ALA A 81 3.83 -2.47 -8.82
CA ALA A 81 3.25 -2.58 -10.14
C ALA A 81 1.89 -3.30 -10.15
N LEU A 82 1.09 -3.03 -11.19
CA LEU A 82 0.03 -3.93 -11.66
C LEU A 82 0.58 -4.73 -12.84
N VAL A 83 0.57 -6.05 -12.74
CA VAL A 83 1.04 -6.98 -13.77
C VAL A 83 0.01 -8.07 -14.00
N ASP A 84 0.12 -8.75 -15.13
CA ASP A 84 -0.76 -9.85 -15.54
C ASP A 84 0.03 -10.98 -16.22
N ASP A 85 -0.66 -12.03 -16.64
CA ASP A 85 -0.08 -13.19 -17.33
C ASP A 85 0.60 -12.83 -18.66
N ALA A 86 0.27 -11.67 -19.26
CA ALA A 86 0.91 -11.19 -20.47
C ALA A 86 2.19 -10.37 -20.19
N THR A 87 2.49 -10.07 -18.92
CA THR A 87 3.70 -9.35 -18.52
C THR A 87 4.90 -10.29 -18.64
N THR A 88 5.86 -9.92 -19.48
CA THR A 88 7.06 -10.74 -19.76
C THR A 88 8.12 -10.58 -18.67
N ASP A 89 9.05 -11.53 -18.58
CA ASP A 89 10.15 -11.45 -17.61
C ASP A 89 11.09 -10.26 -17.90
N ALA A 90 11.25 -9.91 -19.19
CA ALA A 90 12.00 -8.72 -19.60
C ALA A 90 11.33 -7.43 -19.07
N GLU A 91 10.00 -7.38 -19.09
CA GLU A 91 9.25 -6.26 -18.54
C GLU A 91 9.34 -6.22 -17.00
N LEU A 92 9.24 -7.36 -16.33
CA LEU A 92 9.46 -7.43 -14.88
C LEU A 92 10.86 -6.95 -14.49
N HIS A 93 11.89 -7.32 -15.24
CA HIS A 93 13.25 -6.87 -14.99
C HIS A 93 13.41 -5.36 -15.28
N ARG A 94 12.76 -4.82 -16.30
CA ARG A 94 12.72 -3.37 -16.58
C ARG A 94 12.10 -2.61 -15.41
N LEU A 95 10.99 -3.10 -14.86
CA LEU A 95 10.32 -2.52 -13.70
C LEU A 95 11.22 -2.60 -12.45
N ASP A 96 11.92 -3.72 -12.24
CA ASP A 96 12.83 -3.91 -11.11
C ASP A 96 14.00 -2.92 -11.14
N GLN A 97 14.64 -2.78 -12.31
CA GLN A 97 15.69 -1.78 -12.55
C GLN A 97 15.17 -0.35 -12.35
N GLY A 98 13.90 -0.11 -12.66
CA GLY A 98 13.21 1.15 -12.43
C GLY A 98 12.81 1.44 -10.98
N GLY A 99 13.08 0.53 -10.04
CA GLY A 99 12.82 0.72 -8.61
C GLY A 99 11.49 0.15 -8.12
N VAL A 100 10.80 -0.66 -8.93
CA VAL A 100 9.64 -1.43 -8.47
C VAL A 100 10.10 -2.57 -7.55
N ARG A 101 9.37 -2.81 -6.46
CA ARG A 101 9.69 -3.83 -5.44
C ARG A 101 8.50 -4.70 -5.07
N GLY A 102 7.38 -4.58 -5.77
CA GLY A 102 6.18 -5.35 -5.46
C GLY A 102 5.15 -5.35 -6.57
N VAL A 103 4.16 -6.23 -6.42
CA VAL A 103 2.94 -6.24 -7.24
C VAL A 103 1.71 -6.12 -6.35
N ARG A 104 0.64 -5.50 -6.88
CA ARG A 104 -0.63 -5.39 -6.17
C ARG A 104 -1.69 -6.31 -6.76
N PHE A 105 -2.37 -7.05 -5.89
CA PHE A 105 -3.59 -7.79 -6.21
C PHE A 105 -4.78 -7.19 -5.47
N ASN A 106 -5.88 -6.98 -6.19
CA ASN A 106 -7.05 -6.29 -5.68
C ASN A 106 -8.28 -7.19 -5.73
N PHE A 107 -8.84 -7.45 -4.56
CA PHE A 107 -10.00 -8.33 -4.37
C PHE A 107 -11.30 -7.54 -4.15
N MET A 108 -11.25 -6.20 -4.12
CA MET A 108 -12.47 -5.39 -4.06
C MET A 108 -13.24 -5.49 -5.38
N GLY A 109 -14.50 -5.92 -5.32
CA GLY A 109 -15.32 -6.26 -6.48
C GLY A 109 -15.50 -5.13 -7.51
N HIS A 110 -15.46 -3.88 -7.05
CA HIS A 110 -15.63 -2.68 -7.88
C HIS A 110 -14.34 -2.19 -8.56
N LEU A 111 -13.19 -2.81 -8.28
CA LEU A 111 -11.90 -2.46 -8.90
C LEU A 111 -11.45 -3.56 -9.88
N PRO A 112 -10.81 -3.20 -11.01
CA PRO A 112 -10.32 -4.19 -11.96
C PRO A 112 -9.21 -5.07 -11.33
N GLY A 113 -9.14 -6.33 -11.75
CA GLY A 113 -8.08 -7.24 -11.35
C GLY A 113 -8.44 -8.72 -11.55
N GLU A 114 -7.42 -9.55 -11.74
CA GLU A 114 -7.55 -11.01 -11.62
C GLU A 114 -7.83 -11.37 -10.16
N ARG A 115 -8.72 -12.34 -9.93
CA ARG A 115 -9.16 -12.79 -8.60
C ARG A 115 -9.05 -14.30 -8.42
N ASN A 116 -8.63 -15.03 -9.46
CA ASN A 116 -8.31 -16.44 -9.37
C ASN A 116 -7.02 -16.64 -8.58
N PHE A 117 -7.11 -17.26 -7.40
CA PHE A 117 -5.99 -17.41 -6.48
C PHE A 117 -4.83 -18.23 -7.06
N ALA A 118 -5.11 -19.19 -7.96
CA ALA A 118 -4.06 -20.01 -8.58
C ALA A 118 -3.23 -19.19 -9.58
N ARG A 119 -3.88 -18.41 -10.44
CA ARG A 119 -3.18 -17.53 -11.40
C ARG A 119 -2.39 -16.43 -10.70
N LEU A 120 -3.01 -15.79 -9.69
CA LEU A 120 -2.32 -14.79 -8.89
C LEU A 120 -1.12 -15.38 -8.13
N ARG A 121 -1.23 -16.64 -7.66
CA ARG A 121 -0.11 -17.37 -7.05
C ARG A 121 1.05 -17.58 -8.01
N GLU A 122 0.79 -17.93 -9.26
CA GLU A 122 1.84 -18.05 -10.29
C GLU A 122 2.60 -16.73 -10.45
N THR A 123 1.87 -15.60 -10.47
CA THR A 123 2.49 -14.26 -10.50
C THR A 123 3.30 -13.98 -9.22
N ALA A 124 2.77 -14.32 -8.04
CA ALA A 124 3.50 -14.17 -6.77
C ALA A 124 4.83 -14.95 -6.78
N VAL A 125 4.83 -16.18 -7.31
CA VAL A 125 6.04 -17.01 -7.44
C VAL A 125 7.03 -16.39 -8.43
N ARG A 126 6.56 -15.84 -9.55
CA ARG A 126 7.44 -15.16 -10.53
C ARG A 126 8.15 -13.96 -9.91
N VAL A 127 7.44 -13.11 -9.18
CA VAL A 127 8.03 -11.90 -8.59
C VAL A 127 8.89 -12.19 -7.35
N LYS A 128 8.71 -13.34 -6.69
CA LYS A 128 9.63 -13.82 -5.65
C LYS A 128 11.08 -13.88 -6.16
N ALA A 129 11.29 -14.29 -7.41
CA ALA A 129 12.63 -14.36 -8.01
C ALA A 129 13.34 -13.00 -8.11
N LEU A 130 12.60 -11.90 -8.00
CA LEU A 130 13.10 -10.52 -7.98
C LEU A 130 13.22 -9.96 -6.55
N ASN A 131 12.96 -10.78 -5.52
CA ASN A 131 12.83 -10.35 -4.11
C ASN A 131 11.73 -9.31 -3.90
N TRP A 132 10.68 -9.34 -4.72
CA TRP A 132 9.53 -8.46 -4.57
C TRP A 132 8.53 -8.98 -3.53
N HIS A 133 7.67 -8.09 -3.03
CA HIS A 133 6.52 -8.43 -2.20
C HIS A 133 5.21 -8.41 -2.98
N VAL A 134 4.16 -8.99 -2.38
CA VAL A 134 2.79 -8.92 -2.88
C VAL A 134 1.96 -8.03 -1.95
N LEU A 135 1.34 -7.00 -2.49
CA LEU A 135 0.36 -6.17 -1.79
C LEU A 135 -1.06 -6.71 -2.08
N VAL A 136 -1.79 -7.13 -1.05
CA VAL A 136 -3.18 -7.58 -1.19
C VAL A 136 -4.14 -6.52 -0.65
N HIS A 137 -5.06 -6.08 -1.49
CA HIS A 137 -6.10 -5.11 -1.11
C HIS A 137 -7.48 -5.76 -1.16
N GLY A 138 -8.22 -5.69 -0.05
CA GLY A 138 -9.56 -6.24 0.07
C GLY A 138 -10.05 -6.16 1.51
N ARG A 139 -11.32 -6.54 1.71
CA ARG A 139 -11.88 -6.73 3.06
C ARG A 139 -11.38 -8.03 3.70
N LEU A 140 -11.43 -8.12 5.02
CA LEU A 140 -11.03 -9.32 5.78
C LEU A 140 -11.62 -10.63 5.24
N ASP A 141 -12.93 -10.65 4.94
CA ASP A 141 -13.64 -11.80 4.37
C ASP A 141 -13.10 -12.24 3.00
N GLN A 142 -12.43 -11.34 2.29
CA GLN A 142 -11.85 -11.59 0.97
C GLN A 142 -10.36 -11.94 1.04
N ILE A 143 -9.61 -11.33 1.96
CA ILE A 143 -8.15 -11.52 2.06
C ILE A 143 -7.77 -12.75 2.88
N VAL A 144 -8.54 -13.12 3.92
CA VAL A 144 -8.21 -14.28 4.75
C VAL A 144 -8.15 -15.57 3.92
N PRO A 145 -9.12 -15.86 3.02
CA PRO A 145 -9.03 -17.03 2.13
C PRO A 145 -7.80 -17.02 1.21
N VAL A 146 -7.33 -15.85 0.79
CA VAL A 146 -6.10 -15.71 -0.01
C VAL A 146 -4.88 -16.08 0.83
N LEU A 147 -4.81 -15.54 2.05
CA LEU A 147 -3.72 -15.83 2.98
C LEU A 147 -3.68 -17.32 3.37
N ASP A 148 -4.84 -17.96 3.56
CA ASP A 148 -4.95 -19.40 3.81
C ASP A 148 -4.39 -20.21 2.62
N ALA A 149 -4.82 -19.88 1.40
CA ALA A 149 -4.38 -20.55 0.17
C ALA A 149 -2.89 -20.36 -0.12
N TRP A 150 -2.29 -19.29 0.40
CA TRP A 150 -0.89 -18.91 0.20
C TRP A 150 -0.04 -19.06 1.46
N SER A 151 -0.54 -19.78 2.47
CA SER A 151 0.13 -19.96 3.77
C SER A 151 1.54 -20.53 3.67
N ASP A 152 1.81 -21.34 2.65
CA ASP A 152 3.10 -21.95 2.34
C ASP A 152 4.02 -21.07 1.47
N LEU A 153 3.53 -19.92 0.96
CA LEU A 153 4.38 -19.00 0.21
C LEU A 153 5.32 -18.25 1.14
N ASP A 154 6.60 -18.52 0.94
CA ASP A 154 7.73 -17.78 1.47
C ASP A 154 8.02 -16.53 0.62
N ILE A 155 7.05 -15.61 0.54
CA ILE A 155 7.18 -14.28 -0.08
C ILE A 155 6.53 -13.26 0.86
N PRO A 156 7.07 -12.03 1.03
CA PRO A 156 6.40 -11.02 1.83
C PRO A 156 5.04 -10.69 1.21
N ILE A 157 3.98 -10.79 2.01
CA ILE A 157 2.61 -10.39 1.65
C ILE A 157 2.18 -9.27 2.58
N VAL A 158 1.85 -8.12 2.01
CA VAL A 158 1.40 -6.92 2.71
C VAL A 158 -0.11 -6.81 2.61
N VAL A 159 -0.80 -6.81 3.74
CA VAL A 159 -2.22 -6.52 3.83
C VAL A 159 -2.45 -5.01 3.81
N ASP A 160 -3.18 -4.55 2.81
CA ASP A 160 -3.48 -3.13 2.60
C ASP A 160 -4.59 -2.64 3.54
N HIS A 161 -4.47 -1.37 3.98
CA HIS A 161 -5.47 -0.64 4.76
C HIS A 161 -6.17 -1.44 5.88
N MET A 162 -5.39 -2.13 6.73
CA MET A 162 -5.90 -2.90 7.88
C MET A 162 -7.03 -3.89 7.51
N GLY A 163 -7.02 -4.42 6.28
CA GLY A 163 -8.06 -5.34 5.79
C GLY A 163 -9.44 -4.70 5.64
N ARG A 164 -9.52 -3.36 5.52
CA ARG A 164 -10.76 -2.59 5.28
C ARG A 164 -11.89 -2.90 6.28
N GLN A 165 -11.56 -3.25 7.52
CA GLN A 165 -12.54 -3.46 8.59
C GLN A 165 -13.21 -2.15 8.96
N ASP A 166 -14.53 -2.05 8.80
CA ASP A 166 -15.30 -0.89 9.25
C ASP A 166 -15.15 -0.73 10.77
N ALA A 167 -14.59 0.40 11.20
CA ALA A 167 -14.34 0.71 12.61
C ALA A 167 -15.56 1.33 13.31
N THR A 168 -16.62 1.64 12.55
CA THR A 168 -17.92 2.12 13.09
C THR A 168 -18.85 0.96 13.48
N LEU A 169 -18.48 -0.26 13.09
CA LEU A 169 -19.21 -1.50 13.38
C LEU A 169 -18.41 -2.38 14.36
N PRO A 170 -19.07 -3.34 15.04
CA PRO A 170 -18.34 -4.35 15.81
C PRO A 170 -17.31 -5.08 14.94
N ILE A 171 -16.12 -5.32 15.50
CA ILE A 171 -15.05 -6.07 14.82
C ILE A 171 -15.55 -7.49 14.53
N ASP A 172 -15.34 -7.97 13.31
CA ASP A 172 -15.48 -9.40 13.00
C ASP A 172 -14.34 -10.16 13.68
N GLU A 173 -14.59 -10.63 14.91
CA GLU A 173 -13.58 -11.32 15.71
C GLU A 173 -13.07 -12.63 15.10
N VAL A 174 -13.86 -13.28 14.24
CA VAL A 174 -13.41 -14.53 13.59
C VAL A 174 -12.40 -14.19 12.50
N ALA A 175 -12.72 -13.23 11.64
CA ALA A 175 -11.85 -12.81 10.56
C ALA A 175 -10.61 -12.07 11.09
N MET A 176 -10.76 -11.24 12.13
CA MET A 176 -9.65 -10.54 12.79
C MET A 176 -8.64 -11.53 13.39
N LYS A 177 -9.11 -12.52 14.16
CA LYS A 177 -8.23 -13.55 14.72
C LYS A 177 -7.58 -14.41 13.64
N ALA A 178 -8.22 -14.59 12.49
CA ALA A 178 -7.59 -15.26 11.36
C ALA A 178 -6.43 -14.42 10.79
N LEU A 179 -6.64 -13.12 10.61
CA LEU A 179 -5.56 -12.22 10.19
C LEU A 179 -4.42 -12.16 11.22
N GLU A 180 -4.72 -12.03 12.52
CA GLU A 180 -3.72 -12.05 13.60
C GLU A 180 -2.86 -13.32 13.55
N ARG A 181 -3.48 -14.50 13.37
CA ARG A 181 -2.75 -15.78 13.18
C ARG A 181 -1.85 -15.78 11.94
N HIS A 182 -2.30 -15.18 10.84
CA HIS A 182 -1.44 -15.01 9.66
C HIS A 182 -0.26 -14.09 9.93
N LEU A 183 -0.45 -13.03 10.74
CA LEU A 183 0.60 -12.09 11.10
C LEU A 183 1.71 -12.69 11.98
N GLU A 184 1.48 -13.85 12.61
CA GLU A 184 2.53 -14.65 13.27
C GLU A 184 3.58 -15.17 12.27
N ASN A 185 3.23 -15.30 10.99
CA ASN A 185 4.18 -15.67 9.93
C ASN A 185 5.08 -14.45 9.61
N PRO A 186 6.43 -14.61 9.64
CA PRO A 186 7.38 -13.51 9.40
C PRO A 186 7.30 -12.92 7.98
N MET A 187 6.62 -13.59 7.05
CA MET A 187 6.38 -13.12 5.69
C MET A 187 5.04 -12.38 5.55
N ARG A 188 4.34 -12.07 6.63
CA ARG A 188 3.08 -11.30 6.60
C ARG A 188 3.27 -9.93 7.24
N TRP A 189 2.82 -8.92 6.49
CA TRP A 189 2.97 -7.50 6.78
C TRP A 189 1.61 -6.83 6.75
N VAL A 190 1.49 -5.67 7.40
CA VAL A 190 0.24 -4.90 7.43
C VAL A 190 0.51 -3.41 7.28
N LYS A 191 -0.32 -2.75 6.48
CA LYS A 191 -0.37 -1.28 6.39
C LYS A 191 -1.39 -0.73 7.39
N LEU A 192 -0.93 0.06 8.36
CA LEU A 192 -1.74 0.83 9.30
C LEU A 192 -2.27 2.12 8.65
N SER A 193 -2.88 1.98 7.47
CA SER A 193 -3.32 3.08 6.59
C SER A 193 -4.82 3.04 6.32
N GLY A 194 -5.37 4.08 5.69
CA GLY A 194 -6.77 4.11 5.25
C GLY A 194 -7.77 4.29 6.40
N VAL A 195 -7.38 4.92 7.51
CA VAL A 195 -8.28 5.14 8.65
C VAL A 195 -9.54 5.93 8.27
N ASP A 196 -9.42 6.91 7.37
CA ASP A 196 -10.51 7.63 6.74
C ASP A 196 -11.55 6.68 6.11
N ARG A 197 -11.08 5.65 5.41
CA ARG A 197 -11.91 4.63 4.77
C ARG A 197 -12.56 3.68 5.77
N LEU A 198 -11.85 3.33 6.84
CA LEU A 198 -12.40 2.50 7.92
C LEU A 198 -13.48 3.24 8.70
N MET A 199 -13.42 4.58 8.71
CA MET A 199 -14.35 5.48 9.38
C MET A 199 -15.42 6.06 8.44
N GLN A 200 -15.66 5.42 7.29
CA GLN A 200 -16.69 5.80 6.31
C GLN A 200 -16.60 7.26 5.82
N GLY A 201 -15.39 7.82 5.77
CA GLY A 201 -15.18 9.20 5.34
C GLY A 201 -15.36 10.25 6.44
N ALA A 202 -15.52 9.83 7.70
CA ALA A 202 -15.60 10.77 8.81
C ALA A 202 -14.28 11.53 8.97
N ALA A 203 -14.37 12.83 9.26
CA ALA A 203 -13.25 13.65 9.66
C ALA A 203 -12.68 13.18 11.03
N PRO A 204 -11.41 13.49 11.34
CA PRO A 204 -10.83 13.18 12.65
C PRO A 204 -11.59 13.90 13.80
N PRO A 205 -11.50 13.38 15.05
CA PRO A 205 -10.65 12.26 15.48
C PRO A 205 -11.21 10.89 15.11
N TRP A 206 -10.31 9.93 14.83
CA TRP A 206 -10.65 8.55 14.46
C TRP A 206 -10.48 7.56 15.61
N ASP A 207 -10.90 7.95 16.82
CA ASP A 207 -10.66 7.18 18.04
C ASP A 207 -11.23 5.75 17.99
N ALA A 208 -12.36 5.56 17.28
CA ALA A 208 -12.97 4.24 17.12
C ALA A 208 -12.09 3.24 16.35
N ALA A 209 -11.17 3.72 15.50
CA ALA A 209 -10.23 2.86 14.76
C ALA A 209 -8.96 2.52 15.56
N LEU A 210 -8.68 3.23 16.67
CA LEU A 210 -7.45 3.07 17.44
C LEU A 210 -7.28 1.65 18.03
N PRO A 211 -8.31 0.99 18.61
CA PRO A 211 -8.16 -0.37 19.12
C PRO A 211 -7.81 -1.38 18.03
N LEU A 212 -8.44 -1.25 16.86
CA LEU A 212 -8.16 -2.11 15.70
C LEU A 212 -6.72 -1.94 15.21
N ALA A 213 -6.28 -0.70 15.00
CA ALA A 213 -4.93 -0.41 14.52
C ALA A 213 -3.86 -0.89 15.51
N ARG A 214 -4.08 -0.73 16.82
CA ARG A 214 -3.16 -1.23 17.86
C ARG A 214 -3.09 -2.75 17.91
N ARG A 215 -4.22 -3.46 17.80
CA ARG A 215 -4.22 -4.94 17.69
C ARG A 215 -3.35 -5.45 16.55
N LEU A 216 -3.46 -4.82 15.38
CA LEU A 216 -2.67 -5.20 14.20
C LEU A 216 -1.18 -4.85 14.36
N LEU A 217 -0.87 -3.72 15.00
CA LEU A 217 0.50 -3.35 15.34
C LEU A 217 1.11 -4.33 16.35
N GLU A 218 0.38 -4.74 17.38
CA GLU A 218 0.80 -5.71 18.38
C GLU A 218 1.07 -7.10 17.77
N ALA A 219 0.28 -7.50 16.77
CA ALA A 219 0.46 -8.78 16.07
C ALA A 219 1.71 -8.82 15.17
N ALA A 220 2.18 -7.66 14.66
CA ALA A 220 3.28 -7.59 13.70
C ALA A 220 4.14 -6.30 13.86
N PRO A 221 4.73 -6.03 15.03
CA PRO A 221 5.36 -4.73 15.34
C PRO A 221 6.57 -4.42 14.44
N ASP A 222 7.28 -5.44 13.97
CA ASP A 222 8.43 -5.35 13.07
C ASP A 222 8.06 -5.48 11.58
N ARG A 223 6.77 -5.63 11.27
CA ARG A 223 6.20 -5.79 9.91
C ARG A 223 4.97 -4.91 9.66
N ALA A 224 4.71 -3.96 10.56
CA ALA A 224 3.72 -2.91 10.40
C ALA A 224 4.36 -1.68 9.73
N ILE A 225 3.70 -1.13 8.73
CA ILE A 225 4.11 0.05 7.98
C ILE A 225 2.92 1.01 7.80
N TRP A 226 3.15 2.25 7.34
CA TRP A 226 2.11 3.25 7.14
C TRP A 226 2.10 3.81 5.70
N GLY A 227 0.98 4.37 5.26
CA GLY A 227 0.89 5.22 4.07
C GLY A 227 -0.38 6.08 4.08
N SER A 228 -0.35 7.23 3.40
CA SER A 228 -1.47 8.19 3.36
C SER A 228 -2.63 7.73 2.47
N ASP A 229 -2.31 6.91 1.46
CA ASP A 229 -3.21 6.60 0.33
C ASP A 229 -3.58 7.83 -0.51
N TRP A 230 -2.73 8.86 -0.50
CA TRP A 230 -2.84 10.03 -1.37
C TRP A 230 -2.90 9.60 -2.85
N PRO A 231 -3.74 10.22 -3.71
CA PRO A 231 -4.58 11.40 -3.47
C PRO A 231 -6.01 11.00 -3.07
N HIS A 232 -6.17 9.90 -2.33
CA HIS A 232 -7.42 9.40 -1.77
C HIS A 232 -8.49 9.04 -2.81
N PRO A 233 -8.18 8.13 -3.76
CA PRO A 233 -9.15 7.74 -4.79
C PRO A 233 -10.40 7.10 -4.19
N ASN A 234 -11.57 7.38 -4.76
CA ASN A 234 -12.85 6.81 -4.34
C ASN A 234 -13.13 6.96 -2.84
N ILE A 235 -12.73 8.08 -2.25
CA ILE A 235 -13.02 8.38 -0.85
C ILE A 235 -14.52 8.67 -0.67
N ALA A 236 -15.06 8.26 0.49
CA ALA A 236 -16.36 8.71 0.96
C ALA A 236 -16.17 10.00 1.75
N GLY A 237 -17.03 11.00 1.57
CA GLY A 237 -16.89 12.28 2.28
C GLY A 237 -15.76 13.16 1.72
N ASP A 238 -15.20 13.99 2.59
CA ASP A 238 -14.17 14.98 2.23
C ASP A 238 -12.77 14.34 2.16
N VAL A 239 -11.89 14.94 1.37
CA VAL A 239 -10.47 14.56 1.32
C VAL A 239 -9.83 14.80 2.70
N PRO A 240 -9.18 13.80 3.31
CA PRO A 240 -8.59 13.93 4.64
C PRO A 240 -7.38 14.85 4.60
N ASP A 241 -7.05 15.41 5.76
CA ASP A 241 -5.75 16.05 5.97
C ASP A 241 -4.67 14.97 6.15
N ASP A 242 -3.71 14.89 5.23
CA ASP A 242 -2.58 13.97 5.28
C ASP A 242 -1.75 14.10 6.57
N ALA A 243 -1.65 15.30 7.14
CA ALA A 243 -0.97 15.51 8.42
C ALA A 243 -1.75 14.86 9.57
N ALA A 244 -3.08 14.83 9.50
CA ALA A 244 -3.92 14.14 10.47
C ALA A 244 -3.78 12.62 10.34
N LEU A 245 -3.66 12.08 9.11
CA LEU A 245 -3.39 10.65 8.88
C LEU A 245 -2.04 10.23 9.50
N LEU A 246 -0.99 11.05 9.32
CA LEU A 246 0.32 10.81 9.94
C LEU A 246 0.27 10.95 11.48
N ALA A 247 -0.49 11.92 12.00
CA ALA A 247 -0.70 12.07 13.44
C ALA A 247 -1.43 10.87 14.04
N PHE A 248 -2.43 10.31 13.33
CA PHE A 248 -3.15 9.12 13.77
C PHE A 248 -2.22 7.91 13.91
N VAL A 249 -1.37 7.61 12.92
CA VAL A 249 -0.46 6.45 13.05
C VAL A 249 0.57 6.66 14.18
N ARG A 250 1.02 7.90 14.43
CA ARG A 250 1.86 8.20 15.60
C ARG A 250 1.11 7.95 16.91
N LEU A 251 -0.18 8.27 16.98
CA LEU A 251 -1.03 7.95 18.14
C LEU A 251 -1.23 6.43 18.32
N VAL A 252 -1.34 5.67 17.22
CA VAL A 252 -1.36 4.20 17.25
C VAL A 252 -0.08 3.65 17.89
N CYS A 253 1.08 4.18 17.48
CA CYS A 253 2.40 3.74 17.93
C CYS A 253 2.67 4.01 19.43
N ALA A 254 2.01 5.01 20.03
CA ALA A 254 2.10 5.41 21.44
C ALA A 254 3.47 5.92 21.94
N ASP A 255 4.58 5.57 21.29
CA ASP A 255 5.93 6.04 21.60
C ASP A 255 6.79 6.21 20.34
N GLU A 256 7.91 6.94 20.47
CA GLU A 256 8.78 7.29 19.34
C GLU A 256 9.60 6.09 18.81
N ALA A 257 9.91 5.10 19.63
CA ALA A 257 10.66 3.92 19.17
C ALA A 257 9.77 3.06 18.25
N THR A 258 8.51 2.87 18.64
CA THR A 258 7.50 2.20 17.82
C THR A 258 7.18 3.01 16.56
N ALA A 259 7.07 4.34 16.67
CA ALA A 259 6.87 5.21 15.51
C ALA A 259 8.06 5.14 14.52
N GLN A 260 9.30 5.16 15.02
CA GLN A 260 10.51 4.97 14.20
C GLN A 260 10.51 3.60 13.49
N ALA A 261 10.07 2.54 14.17
CA ALA A 261 9.94 1.23 13.55
C ALA A 261 8.92 1.24 12.40
N VAL A 262 7.70 1.72 12.65
CA VAL A 262 6.61 1.71 11.66
C VAL A 262 6.85 2.67 10.49
N LEU A 263 7.41 3.85 10.75
CA LEU A 263 7.54 4.93 9.78
C LEU A 263 8.89 4.94 9.04
N CYS A 264 9.89 4.17 9.48
CA CYS A 264 11.22 4.19 8.88
C CYS A 264 11.85 2.80 8.80
N ASP A 265 12.04 2.11 9.92
CA ASP A 265 12.88 0.90 9.93
C ASP A 265 12.21 -0.29 9.22
N ASN A 266 10.91 -0.49 9.43
CA ASN A 266 10.14 -1.56 8.77
C ASN A 266 10.00 -1.30 7.25
N PRO A 267 9.61 -0.10 6.78
CA PRO A 267 9.63 0.24 5.36
C PRO A 267 10.99 0.01 4.69
N MET A 268 12.10 0.41 5.34
CA MET A 268 13.43 0.18 4.79
C MET A 268 13.73 -1.31 4.58
N LYS A 269 13.33 -2.19 5.51
CA LYS A 269 13.52 -3.65 5.33
C LYS A 269 12.75 -4.20 4.14
N LEU A 270 11.58 -3.66 3.84
CA LEU A 270 10.70 -4.17 2.79
C LEU A 270 11.03 -3.61 1.40
N TYR A 271 11.50 -2.36 1.33
CA TYR A 271 11.60 -1.61 0.07
C TYR A 271 13.03 -1.19 -0.34
N ALA A 272 13.99 -1.13 0.59
CA ALA A 272 15.32 -0.56 0.34
C ALA A 272 16.27 -1.55 -0.36
#